data_AF-A0A0C2GTB7-F1
#
_entry.id   AF-A0A0C2GTB7-F1
#
_cell.length_a   1.000
_cell.length_b   1.000
_cell.length_c   1.000
_cell.angle_alpha   90.00
_cell.angle_beta   90.00
_cell.angle_gamma   90.00
#
_symmetry.space_group_name_H-M   'P 1'
#
loop_
_entity.id
_entity.type
_entity.pdbx_description
1 polymer ?
#
loop_
_entity_poly.entity_id
_entity_poly.type
_entity_poly.pdbx_seq_one_letter_code
_entity_poly.pdbx_strand_id
1 'polypeptide(L)'
;MSIVQDTVPYNDPKVTQLPLISCMGIGTAEGFAKAVRQVFQKKLISDRVWDLLSHPTATEEDIVLSSIKSFGHGFTYEPHPTHEGNLKVTVVAETIRGNRVATFCMAMCPLDQEWIIRIVGNGLQVIELDRKEEVIIVMLRNGLRAGNDGAAEYEEISRTIYQIVKRNT
;
A
#
# COMPACT_ATOMS: atom_id res chain seq x y z
N MET A 1 -4.11 -39.65 -18.83
CA MET A 1 -3.74 -38.39 -18.14
C MET A 1 -4.78 -37.36 -18.54
N SER A 2 -5.87 -37.23 -17.78
CA SER A 2 -6.90 -36.22 -18.02
C SER A 2 -6.36 -34.88 -17.54
N ILE A 3 -6.17 -33.95 -18.46
CA ILE A 3 -5.74 -32.58 -18.17
C ILE A 3 -6.91 -31.91 -17.44
N VAL A 4 -6.60 -31.28 -16.31
CA VAL A 4 -7.50 -30.59 -15.37
C VAL A 4 -8.53 -29.74 -16.14
N GLN A 5 -9.82 -30.09 -16.01
CA GLN A 5 -10.95 -29.34 -16.58
C GLN A 5 -11.38 -28.13 -15.71
N ASP A 6 -10.68 -27.87 -14.60
CA ASP A 6 -11.04 -26.84 -13.61
C ASP A 6 -10.30 -25.51 -13.78
N THR A 7 -9.50 -25.33 -14.84
CA THR A 7 -8.80 -24.07 -15.10
C THR A 7 -9.55 -23.24 -16.14
N VAL A 8 -10.05 -22.07 -15.73
CA VAL A 8 -10.63 -21.07 -16.64
C VAL A 8 -9.63 -19.93 -16.80
N PRO A 9 -9.21 -19.58 -18.03
CA PRO A 9 -8.20 -18.56 -18.21
C PRO A 9 -8.78 -17.16 -17.96
N TYR A 10 -8.02 -16.29 -17.28
CA TYR A 10 -8.45 -14.93 -16.93
C TYR A 10 -8.80 -14.05 -18.15
N ASN A 11 -8.20 -14.34 -19.30
CA ASN A 11 -8.47 -13.62 -20.54
C ASN A 11 -9.70 -14.14 -21.30
N ASP A 12 -10.45 -15.12 -20.77
CA ASP A 12 -11.74 -15.50 -21.32
C ASP A 12 -12.72 -14.32 -21.17
N PRO A 13 -13.36 -13.84 -22.26
CA PRO A 13 -14.35 -12.77 -22.19
C PRO A 13 -15.44 -13.01 -21.13
N LYS A 14 -15.87 -14.25 -20.93
CA LYS A 14 -16.87 -14.62 -19.92
C LYS A 14 -16.38 -14.37 -18.51
N VAL A 15 -15.08 -14.56 -18.25
CA VAL A 15 -14.45 -14.26 -16.96
C VAL A 15 -14.29 -12.76 -16.79
N THR A 16 -13.80 -12.04 -17.83
CA THR A 16 -13.61 -10.58 -17.78
C THR A 16 -14.89 -9.78 -17.55
N GLN A 17 -16.06 -10.36 -17.83
CA GLN A 17 -17.37 -9.75 -17.60
C GLN A 17 -17.94 -10.04 -16.20
N LEU A 18 -17.30 -10.90 -15.41
CA LEU A 18 -17.75 -11.17 -14.04
C LEU A 18 -17.48 -9.94 -13.17
N PRO A 19 -18.43 -9.54 -12.29
CA PRO A 19 -18.29 -8.38 -11.42
C PRO A 19 -17.38 -8.67 -10.20
N LEU A 20 -16.21 -9.24 -10.43
CA LEU A 20 -15.23 -9.58 -9.40
C LEU A 20 -14.30 -8.39 -9.15
N ILE A 21 -14.78 -7.45 -8.32
CA ILE A 21 -14.13 -6.16 -8.05
C ILE A 21 -12.72 -6.29 -7.44
N SER A 22 -12.38 -7.43 -6.86
CA SER A 22 -11.07 -7.67 -6.23
C SER A 22 -9.96 -7.99 -7.22
N CYS A 23 -10.27 -8.45 -8.43
CA CYS A 23 -9.23 -8.93 -9.36
C CYS A 23 -9.50 -8.70 -10.86
N MET A 24 -10.68 -8.21 -11.25
CA MET A 24 -11.08 -8.07 -12.67
C MET A 24 -11.11 -6.63 -13.17
N GLY A 25 -10.43 -5.71 -12.49
CA GLY A 25 -10.29 -4.33 -12.96
C GLY A 25 -9.45 -4.27 -14.25
N ILE A 26 -10.04 -3.75 -15.33
CA ILE A 26 -9.36 -3.54 -16.62
C ILE A 26 -9.30 -2.04 -16.89
N GLY A 27 -8.10 -1.53 -17.19
CA GLY A 27 -7.89 -0.13 -17.49
C GLY A 27 -6.47 0.16 -17.96
N THR A 28 -6.21 1.43 -18.25
CA THR A 28 -4.87 1.93 -18.59
C THR A 28 -4.27 2.67 -17.40
N ALA A 29 -2.94 2.73 -17.32
CA ALA A 29 -2.26 3.43 -16.22
C ALA A 29 -2.70 4.91 -16.14
N GLU A 30 -2.80 5.58 -17.29
CA GLU A 30 -3.32 6.94 -17.40
C GLU A 30 -4.79 7.04 -16.94
N GLY A 31 -5.63 6.06 -17.30
CA GLY A 31 -7.03 6.01 -16.89
C GLY A 31 -7.19 5.93 -15.38
N PHE A 32 -6.46 5.03 -14.73
CA PHE A 32 -6.42 4.93 -13.27
C PHE A 32 -5.89 6.21 -12.62
N ALA A 33 -4.78 6.76 -13.10
CA ALA A 33 -4.21 7.99 -12.57
C ALA A 33 -5.20 9.16 -12.67
N LYS A 34 -5.89 9.30 -13.81
CA LYS A 34 -6.95 10.31 -13.99
C LYS A 34 -8.13 10.07 -13.05
N ALA A 35 -8.55 8.81 -12.88
CA ALA A 35 -9.66 8.47 -11.98
C ALA A 35 -9.34 8.86 -10.54
N VAL A 36 -8.17 8.48 -10.04
CA VAL A 36 -7.67 8.90 -8.71
C VAL A 36 -7.59 10.42 -8.61
N ARG A 37 -6.98 11.09 -9.59
CA ARG A 37 -6.85 12.55 -9.58
C ARG A 37 -8.21 13.25 -9.49
N GLN A 38 -9.24 12.70 -10.13
CA GLN A 38 -10.61 13.23 -10.03
C GLN A 38 -11.18 13.11 -8.62
N VAL A 39 -10.85 12.05 -7.86
CA VAL A 39 -11.25 11.92 -6.44
C VAL A 39 -10.73 13.09 -5.63
N PHE A 40 -9.45 13.47 -5.83
CA PHE A 40 -8.82 14.60 -5.15
C PHE A 40 -9.43 15.94 -5.62
N GLN A 41 -9.43 16.19 -6.93
CA GLN A 41 -9.85 17.47 -7.52
C GLN A 41 -11.31 17.81 -7.25
N LYS A 42 -12.20 16.81 -7.30
CA LYS A 42 -13.63 17.01 -7.08
C LYS A 42 -14.04 16.87 -5.62
N LYS A 43 -13.08 16.64 -4.71
CA LYS A 43 -13.34 16.42 -3.28
C LYS A 43 -14.44 15.37 -3.06
N LEU A 44 -14.36 14.26 -3.79
CA LEU A 44 -15.36 13.18 -3.71
C LEU A 44 -15.35 12.48 -2.34
N ILE A 45 -14.24 12.64 -1.61
CA ILE A 45 -14.02 12.13 -0.26
C ILE A 45 -13.73 13.33 0.65
N SER A 46 -14.36 13.35 1.83
CA SER A 46 -14.19 14.43 2.81
C SER A 46 -12.82 14.38 3.49
N ASP A 47 -12.34 15.51 4.01
CA ASP A 47 -11.05 15.57 4.72
C ASP A 47 -11.01 14.66 5.94
N ARG A 48 -12.14 14.48 6.63
CA ARG A 48 -12.26 13.52 7.73
C ARG A 48 -12.02 12.08 7.27
N VAL A 49 -12.54 11.68 6.11
CA VAL A 49 -12.32 10.33 5.60
C VAL A 49 -10.88 10.19 5.12
N TRP A 50 -10.30 11.23 4.53
CA TRP A 50 -8.88 11.21 4.17
C TRP A 50 -7.94 11.06 5.36
N ASP A 51 -8.24 11.72 6.48
CA ASP A 51 -7.48 11.59 7.72
C ASP A 51 -7.52 10.15 8.28
N LEU A 52 -8.65 9.47 8.13
CA LEU A 52 -8.75 8.04 8.42
C LEU A 52 -7.93 7.21 7.44
N LEU A 53 -8.03 7.51 6.15
CA LEU A 53 -7.33 6.76 5.10
C LEU A 53 -5.81 6.97 5.10
N SER A 54 -5.28 8.02 5.72
CA SER A 54 -3.84 8.35 5.69
C SER A 54 -2.99 7.50 6.63
N HIS A 55 -3.60 6.60 7.42
CA HIS A 55 -2.88 5.75 8.36
C HIS A 55 -3.37 4.30 8.27
N PRO A 56 -2.49 3.31 8.43
CA PRO A 56 -2.89 1.91 8.53
C PRO A 56 -3.69 1.67 9.81
N THR A 57 -4.55 0.66 9.80
CA THR A 57 -5.26 0.19 11.00
C THR A 57 -4.39 -0.74 11.84
N ALA A 58 -3.51 -1.53 11.19
CA ALA A 58 -2.60 -2.45 11.85
C ALA A 58 -1.32 -2.68 11.03
N THR A 59 -0.25 -3.04 11.72
CA THR A 59 1.00 -3.56 11.14
C THR A 59 1.29 -4.90 11.80
N GLU A 60 1.17 -5.99 11.06
CA GLU A 60 1.29 -7.35 11.59
C GLU A 60 1.82 -8.32 10.53
N GLU A 61 2.16 -9.53 10.96
CA GLU A 61 2.51 -10.61 10.04
C GLU A 61 1.26 -11.10 9.30
N ASP A 62 1.23 -10.95 7.99
CA ASP A 62 0.20 -11.51 7.15
C ASP A 62 0.48 -13.00 6.93
N ILE A 63 -0.41 -13.86 7.42
CA ILE A 63 -0.25 -15.33 7.32
C ILE A 63 -0.31 -15.85 5.88
N VAL A 64 -0.98 -15.13 4.97
CA VAL A 64 -1.11 -15.52 3.56
C VAL A 64 0.13 -15.12 2.79
N LEU A 65 0.63 -13.91 3.02
CA LEU A 65 1.83 -13.38 2.37
C LEU A 65 3.13 -13.77 3.09
N SER A 66 3.03 -14.33 4.30
CA SER A 66 4.16 -14.69 5.17
C SER A 66 5.17 -13.53 5.32
N SER A 67 4.65 -12.31 5.48
CA SER A 67 5.47 -11.10 5.61
C SER A 67 4.77 -10.06 6.47
N ILE A 68 5.54 -9.19 7.13
CA ILE A 68 5.00 -8.06 7.88
C ILE A 68 4.45 -7.03 6.90
N LYS A 69 3.19 -6.64 7.10
CA LYS A 69 2.50 -5.68 6.25
C LYS A 69 1.65 -4.72 7.08
N SER A 70 1.58 -3.49 6.60
CA SER A 70 0.69 -2.46 7.14
C SER A 70 -0.56 -2.40 6.28
N PHE A 71 -1.73 -2.69 6.87
CA PHE A 71 -3.02 -2.72 6.18
C PHE A 71 -4.05 -1.83 6.88
N GLY A 72 -5.05 -1.42 6.13
CA GLY A 72 -6.18 -0.65 6.64
C GLY A 72 -7.13 -0.27 5.53
N HIS A 73 -8.43 -0.18 5.83
CA HIS A 73 -9.42 0.43 4.93
C HIS A 73 -9.50 -0.11 3.48
N GLY A 74 -8.98 -1.31 3.21
CA GLY A 74 -8.90 -1.91 1.87
C GLY A 74 -7.60 -1.63 1.10
N PHE A 75 -6.59 -1.06 1.75
CA PHE A 75 -5.30 -0.68 1.16
C PHE A 75 -4.12 -1.29 1.92
N THR A 76 -2.97 -1.35 1.24
CA THR A 76 -1.66 -1.56 1.85
C THR A 76 -1.01 -0.20 2.05
N TYR A 77 -0.21 -0.07 3.10
CA TYR A 77 0.49 1.14 3.46
C TYR A 77 1.99 0.90 3.45
N GLU A 78 2.75 1.84 2.92
CA GLU A 78 4.21 1.82 2.98
C GLU A 78 4.71 3.12 3.62
N PRO A 79 5.76 3.06 4.45
CA PRO A 79 6.38 4.27 4.98
C PRO A 79 6.82 5.21 3.86
N HIS A 80 6.56 6.50 4.03
CA HIS A 80 6.97 7.51 3.07
C HIS A 80 8.51 7.51 2.90
N PRO A 81 9.05 7.37 1.67
CA PRO A 81 10.45 7.00 1.42
C PRO A 81 11.45 8.11 1.75
N THR A 82 10.98 9.34 1.92
CA THR A 82 11.84 10.48 2.26
C THR A 82 11.48 11.18 3.57
N HIS A 83 10.40 10.73 4.24
CA HIS A 83 9.97 11.24 5.54
C HIS A 83 10.14 10.12 6.56
N GLU A 84 11.34 10.03 7.11
CA GLU A 84 11.62 9.08 8.19
C GLU A 84 10.84 9.52 9.43
N GLY A 85 9.95 8.65 9.92
CA GLY A 85 9.30 8.88 11.20
C GLY A 85 10.36 8.92 12.31
N ASN A 86 10.34 9.98 13.13
CA ASN A 86 11.18 10.02 14.31
C ASN A 86 10.79 8.86 15.24
N LEU A 87 11.71 7.94 15.51
CA LEU A 87 11.55 6.89 16.52
C LEU A 87 11.42 7.53 17.90
N LYS A 88 10.19 7.72 18.39
CA LYS A 88 9.95 8.06 19.80
C LYS A 88 9.93 6.78 20.62
N VAL A 89 11.03 6.50 21.32
CA VAL A 89 11.08 5.43 22.33
C VAL A 89 10.21 5.87 23.51
N THR A 90 9.01 5.32 23.61
CA THR A 90 8.15 5.52 24.79
C THR A 90 8.46 4.43 25.81
N VAL A 91 9.07 4.80 26.94
CA VAL A 91 9.27 3.87 28.06
C VAL A 91 7.97 3.79 28.86
N VAL A 92 7.23 2.69 28.73
CA VAL A 92 6.07 2.41 29.57
C VAL A 92 6.55 1.65 30.79
N ALA A 93 6.57 2.30 31.96
CA ALA A 93 6.87 1.64 33.22
C ALA A 93 5.56 1.23 33.91
N GLU A 94 5.25 -0.07 33.93
CA GLU A 94 4.16 -0.60 34.76
C GLU A 94 4.69 -1.02 36.14
N THR A 95 3.94 -0.70 37.21
CA THR A 95 4.26 -1.16 38.56
C THR A 95 3.43 -2.40 38.87
N ILE A 96 4.07 -3.57 38.94
CA ILE A 96 3.41 -4.81 39.33
C ILE A 96 3.74 -5.11 40.79
N ARG A 97 2.71 -5.11 41.65
CA ARG A 97 2.77 -5.54 43.07
C ARG A 97 3.83 -4.82 43.94
N GLY A 98 3.92 -3.50 43.86
CA GLY A 98 4.73 -2.70 44.79
C GLY A 98 6.25 -2.76 44.58
N ASN A 99 6.75 -3.61 43.66
CA ASN A 99 8.12 -3.55 43.17
C ASN A 99 8.14 -2.87 41.80
N ARG A 100 9.03 -1.88 41.61
CA ARG A 100 9.23 -1.24 40.31
C ARG A 100 9.93 -2.23 39.39
N VAL A 101 9.17 -2.97 38.59
CA VAL A 101 9.69 -3.76 37.49
C VAL A 101 9.39 -2.98 36.22
N ALA A 102 10.40 -2.34 35.63
CA ALA A 102 10.22 -1.68 34.34
C ALA A 102 10.10 -2.76 33.25
N THR A 103 8.88 -3.07 32.82
CA THR A 103 8.67 -3.87 31.61
C THR A 103 8.98 -2.99 30.40
N PHE A 104 10.10 -3.27 29.72
CA PHE A 104 10.46 -2.58 28.48
C PHE A 104 9.59 -3.13 27.34
N CYS A 105 8.46 -2.49 27.06
CA CYS A 105 7.66 -2.79 25.87
C CYS A 105 8.08 -1.82 24.76
N MET A 106 8.89 -2.28 23.79
CA MET A 106 9.22 -1.50 22.60
C MET A 106 8.06 -1.59 21.61
N ALA A 107 7.11 -0.65 21.66
CA ALA A 107 6.21 -0.42 20.55
C ALA A 107 6.94 0.42 19.50
N MET A 108 7.51 -0.22 18.48
CA MET A 108 8.15 0.46 17.34
C MET A 108 7.08 0.85 16.31
N CYS A 109 6.29 1.88 16.61
CA CYS A 109 5.47 2.55 15.60
C CYS A 109 5.79 4.04 15.71
N PRO A 110 6.49 4.64 14.72
CA PRO A 110 6.83 6.06 14.80
C PRO A 110 5.52 6.86 14.80
N LEU A 111 5.26 7.59 15.89
CA LEU A 111 4.05 8.42 16.06
C LEU A 111 3.90 9.50 14.97
N ASP A 112 5.00 9.82 14.27
CA ASP A 112 5.08 10.84 13.22
C ASP A 112 5.37 10.21 11.84
N GLN A 113 5.13 8.90 11.66
CA GLN A 113 5.35 8.22 10.37
C GLN A 113 4.29 8.64 9.36
N GLU A 114 4.74 9.17 8.22
CA GLU A 114 3.87 9.42 7.08
C GLU A 114 3.79 8.18 6.20
N TRP A 115 2.61 7.95 5.62
CA TRP A 115 2.31 6.73 4.88
C TRP A 115 1.88 7.04 3.45
N ILE A 116 2.32 6.18 2.55
CA ILE A 116 1.85 6.11 1.18
C ILE A 116 0.80 5.00 1.10
N ILE A 117 -0.32 5.28 0.43
CA ILE A 117 -1.35 4.29 0.16
C ILE A 117 -1.01 3.54 -1.13
N ARG A 118 -0.99 2.21 -1.08
CA ARG A 118 -0.73 1.33 -2.22
C ARG A 118 -1.87 0.33 -2.44
N ILE A 119 -2.16 0.07 -3.71
CA ILE A 119 -2.93 -1.08 -4.18
C ILE A 119 -1.99 -1.91 -5.03
N VAL A 120 -1.63 -3.10 -4.55
CA VAL A 120 -0.71 -4.01 -5.25
C VAL A 120 -1.50 -5.20 -5.78
N GLY A 121 -1.41 -5.39 -7.09
CA GLY A 121 -1.99 -6.54 -7.79
C GLY A 121 -0.93 -7.56 -8.20
N ASN A 122 -1.39 -8.78 -8.49
CA ASN A 122 -0.55 -9.84 -9.02
C ASN A 122 0.18 -9.43 -10.30
N GLY A 123 1.41 -9.95 -10.45
CA GLY A 123 2.34 -9.48 -11.48
C GLY A 123 2.93 -8.11 -11.18
N LEU A 124 2.87 -7.67 -9.92
CA LEU A 124 3.35 -6.38 -9.41
C LEU A 124 2.89 -5.21 -10.28
N GLN A 125 1.56 -5.19 -10.43
CA GLN A 125 0.82 -4.01 -10.84
C GLN A 125 0.60 -3.16 -9.59
N VAL A 126 0.81 -1.86 -9.68
CA VAL A 126 0.76 -0.99 -8.50
C VAL A 126 0.03 0.30 -8.83
N ILE A 127 -0.86 0.72 -7.92
CA ILE A 127 -1.34 2.08 -7.81
C ILE A 127 -0.82 2.62 -6.49
N GLU A 128 -0.06 3.70 -6.54
CA GLU A 128 0.52 4.37 -5.39
C GLU A 128 0.03 5.81 -5.33
N LEU A 129 -0.30 6.24 -4.13
CA LEU A 129 -1.05 7.43 -3.85
C LEU A 129 -0.39 8.16 -2.68
N ASP A 130 0.13 9.35 -2.97
CA ASP A 130 0.53 10.30 -1.95
C ASP A 130 -0.21 11.61 -2.17
N ARG A 131 -1.17 11.87 -1.27
CA ARG A 131 -1.97 13.09 -1.32
C ARG A 131 -1.16 14.32 -0.90
N LYS A 132 -0.19 14.16 0.01
CA LYS A 132 0.55 15.28 0.59
C LYS A 132 1.49 15.89 -0.44
N GLU A 133 2.20 15.05 -1.18
CA GLU A 133 3.11 15.47 -2.26
C GLU A 133 2.40 15.54 -3.64
N GLU A 134 1.09 15.28 -3.68
CA GLU A 134 0.27 15.20 -4.89
C GLU A 134 0.82 14.23 -5.97
N VAL A 135 1.43 13.14 -5.52
CA VAL A 135 2.03 12.11 -6.38
C VAL A 135 1.04 10.95 -6.58
N ILE A 136 0.87 10.55 -7.84
CA ILE A 136 0.15 9.34 -8.21
C ILE A 136 1.05 8.54 -9.15
N ILE A 137 1.44 7.34 -8.75
CA ILE A 137 2.20 6.42 -9.59
C ILE A 137 1.29 5.26 -9.96
N VAL A 138 1.18 4.97 -11.25
CA VAL A 138 0.45 3.79 -11.72
C VAL A 138 1.36 2.98 -12.63
N MET A 139 1.62 1.74 -12.22
CA MET A 139 2.37 0.76 -12.98
C MET A 139 1.45 -0.41 -13.35
N LEU A 140 1.14 -0.55 -14.63
CA LEU A 140 0.44 -1.72 -15.16
C LEU A 140 1.37 -2.50 -16.07
N ARG A 141 1.27 -3.83 -16.05
CA ARG A 141 2.09 -4.72 -16.85
C ARG A 141 1.21 -5.74 -17.55
N ASN A 142 1.46 -5.96 -18.84
CA ASN A 142 0.69 -6.91 -19.66
C ASN A 142 1.14 -8.38 -19.47
N GLY A 143 2.19 -8.63 -18.69
CA GLY A 143 2.69 -9.97 -18.38
C GLY A 143 2.70 -10.21 -16.88
N LEU A 144 2.11 -11.33 -16.44
CA LEU A 144 2.23 -11.77 -15.07
C LEU A 144 3.68 -12.17 -14.80
N ARG A 145 4.27 -11.53 -13.80
CA ARG A 145 5.58 -11.88 -13.25
C ARG A 145 5.37 -12.67 -11.95
N ALA A 146 6.19 -13.71 -11.75
CA ALA A 146 6.09 -14.54 -10.58
C ALA A 146 6.75 -13.86 -9.37
N GLY A 147 6.09 -13.91 -8.21
CA GLY A 147 6.61 -13.35 -6.97
C GLY A 147 6.98 -11.86 -7.11
N ASN A 148 8.22 -11.55 -6.72
CA ASN A 148 8.73 -10.18 -6.64
C ASN A 148 9.53 -9.74 -7.88
N ASP A 149 9.39 -10.44 -9.02
CA ASP A 149 10.09 -10.07 -10.25
C ASP A 149 9.65 -8.66 -10.74
N GLY A 150 10.63 -7.76 -10.80
CA GLY A 150 10.46 -6.33 -11.09
C GLY A 150 10.17 -5.42 -9.89
N ALA A 151 10.13 -5.96 -8.66
CA ALA A 151 9.85 -5.18 -7.46
C ALA A 151 10.94 -4.13 -7.18
N ALA A 152 12.21 -4.53 -7.31
CA ALA A 152 13.34 -3.64 -7.07
C ALA A 152 13.33 -2.43 -8.02
N GLU A 153 12.99 -2.68 -9.29
CA GLU A 153 12.86 -1.66 -10.33
C GLU A 153 11.70 -0.72 -10.03
N TYR A 154 10.56 -1.23 -9.56
CA TYR A 154 9.46 -0.38 -9.11
C TYR A 154 9.87 0.51 -7.94
N GLU A 155 10.52 -0.05 -6.92
CA GLU A 155 10.97 0.72 -5.75
C GLU A 155 12.02 1.78 -6.13
N GLU A 156 12.90 1.48 -7.10
CA GLU A 156 13.85 2.45 -7.64
C GLU A 156 13.14 3.60 -8.36
N ILE A 157 12.12 3.29 -9.18
CA ILE A 157 11.30 4.31 -9.86
C ILE A 157 10.57 5.19 -8.84
N SER A 158 9.87 4.58 -7.88
CA SER A 158 9.12 5.31 -6.84
C SER A 158 10.08 6.22 -6.04
N ARG A 159 11.19 5.68 -5.53
CA ARG A 159 12.20 6.46 -4.80
C ARG A 159 12.74 7.63 -5.60
N THR A 160 13.06 7.41 -6.88
CA THR A 160 13.59 8.45 -7.76
C THR A 160 12.58 9.59 -7.96
N ILE A 161 11.30 9.26 -8.09
CA ILE A 161 10.22 10.26 -8.20
C ILE A 161 10.16 11.13 -6.94
N TYR A 162 10.11 10.55 -5.74
CA TYR A 162 10.07 11.35 -4.50
C TYR A 162 11.34 12.17 -4.27
N GLN A 163 12.50 11.66 -4.68
CA GLN A 163 13.73 12.45 -4.64
C GLN A 163 13.67 13.69 -5.55
N ILE A 164 13.04 13.58 -6.73
CA ILE A 164 12.85 14.70 -7.64
C ILE A 164 11.82 15.69 -7.05
N VAL A 165 10.70 15.20 -6.53
CA VAL A 165 9.67 16.04 -5.90
C VAL A 165 10.27 16.83 -4.75
N LYS A 166 10.99 16.16 -3.83
CA LYS A 166 11.68 16.80 -2.69
C LYS A 166 12.72 17.85 -3.09
N ARG A 167 13.34 17.75 -4.27
CA ARG A 167 14.29 18.76 -4.76
C ARG A 167 13.61 19.99 -5.35
N ASN A 168 12.35 19.86 -5.75
CA ASN A 168 11.60 20.92 -6.43
C ASN A 168 10.69 21.71 -5.47
N THR A 169 10.60 21.28 -4.20
CA THR A 169 9.87 21.94 -3.10
C THR A 169 10.84 22.70 -2.21
#